data_AF-A0A6L7XFB5-F1
#
_entry.id   AF-A0A6L7XFB5-F1
#
_cell.length_a   1.000
_cell.length_b   1.000
_cell.length_c   1.000
_cell.angle_alpha   90.00
_cell.angle_beta   90.00
_cell.angle_gamma   90.00
#
_symmetry.space_group_name_H-M   'P 1'
#
loop_
_entity.id
_entity.type
_entity.pdbx_description
1 polymer ?
#
loop_
_entity_poly.entity_id
_entity_poly.type
_entity_poly.pdbx_seq_one_letter_code
_entity_poly.pdbx_strand_id
1 'polypeptide(L)'
;MSNRTYTGKRDIDGAEVAVDGRPLDPRLDIHTFTSRGFEWGYEGDGPSQLALAILAVHFADDEQAKAECAAFMSRVVAYFSNEWEMTSADIDVALTNVRATS
;
A
#
# COMPACT_ATOMS: atom_id res chain seq x y z
N MET A 1 -7.42 16.37 0.88
CA MET A 1 -7.18 15.05 0.26
C MET A 1 -8.52 14.35 0.11
N SER A 2 -8.67 13.51 -0.92
CA SER A 2 -9.90 12.75 -1.11
C SER A 2 -10.05 11.71 -0.01
N ASN A 3 -11.25 11.55 0.54
CA ASN A 3 -11.55 10.57 1.58
C ASN A 3 -11.71 9.18 0.94
N ARG A 4 -10.61 8.43 0.84
CA ARG A 4 -10.60 7.08 0.28
C ARG A 4 -10.48 6.03 1.38
N THR A 5 -11.04 4.85 1.13
CA THR A 5 -10.86 3.67 1.97
C THR A 5 -10.16 2.57 1.18
N TYR A 6 -9.07 2.06 1.74
CA TYR A 6 -8.27 0.96 1.22
C TYR A 6 -8.55 -0.26 2.08
N THR A 7 -8.78 -1.40 1.44
CA THR A 7 -9.06 -2.67 2.13
C THR A 7 -8.23 -3.77 1.51
N GLY A 8 -7.76 -4.70 2.34
CA GLY A 8 -7.21 -5.96 1.85
C GLY A 8 -7.71 -7.14 2.65
N LYS A 9 -7.93 -8.25 1.96
CA LYS A 9 -8.28 -9.54 2.56
C LYS A 9 -7.55 -10.66 1.82
N ARG A 10 -7.25 -11.73 2.54
CA ARG A 10 -6.85 -13.00 1.93
C ARG A 10 -7.99 -14.00 2.07
N ASP A 11 -8.37 -14.61 0.96
CA ASP A 11 -9.28 -15.75 0.92
C ASP A 11 -8.64 -16.93 0.18
N ILE A 12 -9.45 -17.92 -0.21
CA ILE A 12 -8.95 -19.13 -0.87
C ILE A 12 -8.40 -18.87 -2.28
N ASP A 13 -8.84 -17.77 -2.91
CA ASP A 13 -8.43 -17.39 -4.26
C ASP A 13 -7.20 -16.47 -4.25
N GLY A 14 -6.85 -15.94 -3.07
CA GLY A 14 -5.59 -15.24 -2.82
C GLY A 14 -5.78 -13.90 -2.11
N ALA A 15 -4.83 -12.99 -2.33
CA ALA A 15 -4.84 -11.65 -1.78
C ALA A 15 -5.63 -10.69 -2.69
N GLU A 16 -6.72 -10.13 -2.16
CA GLU A 16 -7.52 -9.09 -2.82
C GLU A 16 -7.30 -7.75 -2.13
N VAL A 17 -7.07 -6.70 -2.92
CA VAL A 17 -6.91 -5.32 -2.42
C VAL A 17 -7.78 -4.39 -3.24
N ALA A 18 -8.48 -3.48 -2.56
CA ALA A 18 -9.37 -2.53 -3.18
C ALA A 18 -9.18 -1.11 -2.60
N VAL A 19 -9.54 -0.12 -3.41
CA VAL A 19 -9.73 1.27 -3.01
C VAL A 19 -11.15 1.70 -3.40
N ASP A 20 -11.91 2.22 -2.44
CA ASP A 20 -13.32 2.58 -2.58
C ASP A 20 -14.16 1.45 -3.22
N GLY A 21 -13.87 0.20 -2.80
CA GLY A 21 -14.56 -1.01 -3.27
C GLY A 21 -14.19 -1.46 -4.69
N ARG A 22 -13.20 -0.84 -5.34
CA ARG A 22 -12.69 -1.24 -6.67
C ARG A 22 -11.31 -1.88 -6.55
N PRO A 23 -10.97 -2.90 -7.35
CA PRO A 23 -9.63 -3.49 -7.33
C PRO A 23 -8.55 -2.41 -7.47
N LEU A 24 -7.55 -2.47 -6.59
CA LEU A 24 -6.43 -1.54 -6.62
C LEU A 24 -5.51 -1.90 -7.81
N ASP A 25 -5.22 -0.91 -8.66
CA ASP A 25 -4.24 -1.07 -9.73
C ASP A 25 -2.83 -1.26 -9.11
N PRO A 26 -2.07 -2.32 -9.45
CA PRO A 26 -0.72 -2.50 -8.96
C PRO A 26 0.27 -1.40 -9.36
N ARG A 27 -0.10 -0.52 -10.30
CA ARG A 27 0.73 0.58 -10.80
C ARG A 27 2.11 0.12 -11.27
N LEU A 28 2.13 -0.98 -12.03
CA LEU A 28 3.35 -1.54 -12.63
C LEU A 28 4.04 -0.55 -13.59
N ASP A 29 3.29 0.44 -14.10
CA ASP A 29 3.75 1.56 -14.90
C ASP A 29 4.71 2.50 -14.15
N ILE A 30 4.57 2.60 -12.82
CA ILE A 30 5.44 3.43 -11.98
C ILE A 30 6.77 2.72 -11.72
N HIS A 31 6.69 1.50 -11.19
CA HIS A 31 7.79 0.60 -10.90
C HIS A 31 7.25 -0.81 -10.68
N THR A 32 8.00 -1.81 -11.13
CA THR A 32 7.65 -3.22 -10.95
C THR A 32 8.63 -3.88 -9.98
N PHE A 33 8.23 -4.02 -8.72
CA PHE A 33 8.90 -4.91 -7.76
C PHE A 33 8.53 -6.37 -8.06
N THR A 34 7.25 -6.63 -8.36
CA THR A 34 6.77 -7.95 -8.78
C THR A 34 5.49 -7.83 -9.59
N SER A 35 5.25 -8.80 -10.48
CA SER A 35 3.99 -8.96 -11.23
C SER A 35 3.13 -10.13 -10.71
N ARG A 36 3.51 -10.74 -9.58
CA ARG A 36 2.83 -11.93 -9.02
C ARG A 36 1.58 -11.61 -8.19
N GLY A 37 1.24 -10.33 -8.04
CA GLY A 37 0.14 -9.87 -7.19
C GLY A 37 0.63 -9.21 -5.90
N PHE A 38 -0.33 -8.74 -5.10
CA PHE A 38 -0.06 -8.10 -3.82
C PHE A 38 0.18 -9.11 -2.71
N GLU A 39 1.05 -8.75 -1.78
CA GLU A 39 1.27 -9.46 -0.52
C GLU A 39 1.51 -8.45 0.61
N TRP A 40 1.45 -8.89 1.85
CA TRP A 40 1.69 -8.09 3.06
C TRP A 40 1.99 -8.98 4.28
N GLY A 41 2.35 -8.39 5.42
CA GLY A 41 2.68 -9.13 6.65
C GLY A 41 4.15 -9.58 6.75
N TYR A 42 5.00 -9.10 5.84
CA TYR A 42 6.46 -9.26 5.85
C TYR A 42 7.10 -8.18 4.95
N GLU A 43 8.44 -8.11 4.92
CA GLU A 43 9.18 -7.23 3.99
C GLU A 43 9.55 -7.96 2.68
N GLY A 44 9.35 -7.32 1.53
CA GLY A 44 9.77 -7.87 0.24
C GLY A 44 9.03 -7.27 -0.96
N ASP A 45 9.17 -7.90 -2.13
CA ASP A 45 8.68 -7.33 -3.40
C ASP A 45 7.15 -7.20 -3.47
N GLY A 46 6.40 -8.21 -3.01
CA GLY A 46 4.92 -8.16 -2.97
C GLY A 46 4.39 -7.05 -2.05
N PRO A 47 4.85 -6.97 -0.79
CA PRO A 47 4.58 -5.85 0.11
C PRO A 47 5.02 -4.49 -0.46
N SER A 48 6.14 -4.44 -1.19
CA SER A 48 6.62 -3.20 -1.84
C SER A 48 5.71 -2.77 -2.98
N GLN A 49 5.21 -3.71 -3.80
CA GLN A 49 4.25 -3.40 -4.85
C GLN A 49 2.93 -2.88 -4.28
N LEU A 50 2.45 -3.48 -3.17
CA LEU A 50 1.25 -3.00 -2.48
C LEU A 50 1.46 -1.59 -1.91
N ALA A 51 2.59 -1.34 -1.24
CA ALA A 51 2.92 -0.02 -0.71
C ALA A 51 2.93 1.05 -1.82
N LEU A 52 3.59 0.77 -2.94
CA LEU A 52 3.65 1.69 -4.08
C LEU A 52 2.25 2.00 -4.63
N ALA A 53 1.42 0.98 -4.84
CA ALA A 53 0.07 1.12 -5.39
C ALA A 53 -0.84 1.97 -4.48
N ILE A 54 -0.80 1.73 -3.16
CA ILE A 54 -1.55 2.53 -2.18
C ILE A 54 -1.10 3.99 -2.24
N LEU A 55 0.21 4.24 -2.15
CA LEU A 55 0.75 5.60 -2.10
C LEU A 55 0.53 6.37 -3.41
N ALA A 56 0.58 5.69 -4.56
CA ALA A 56 0.32 6.30 -5.85
C ALA A 56 -1.12 6.84 -5.95
N VAL A 57 -2.11 6.08 -5.47
CA VAL A 57 -3.50 6.54 -5.41
C VAL A 57 -3.68 7.63 -4.35
N HIS A 58 -3.02 7.48 -3.20
CA HIS A 58 -3.14 8.41 -2.08
C HIS A 58 -2.61 9.80 -2.44
N PHE A 59 -1.38 9.90 -2.95
CA PHE A 59 -0.74 11.17 -3.30
C PHE A 59 -1.22 11.74 -4.63
N ALA A 60 -1.61 10.89 -5.58
CA ALA A 60 -1.72 11.27 -7.00
C ALA A 60 -0.43 11.92 -7.55
N ASP A 61 0.72 11.45 -7.03
CA ASP A 61 2.08 11.86 -7.41
C ASP A 61 2.97 10.62 -7.36
N ASP A 62 3.40 10.16 -8.54
CA ASP A 62 4.14 8.91 -8.69
C ASP A 62 5.57 9.02 -8.13
N GLU A 63 6.19 10.21 -8.16
CA GLU A 63 7.55 10.41 -7.62
C GLU A 63 7.52 10.46 -6.10
N GLN A 64 6.50 11.12 -5.52
CA GLN A 64 6.29 11.08 -4.07
C GLN A 64 5.98 9.65 -3.59
N ALA A 65 5.18 8.88 -4.34
CA ALA A 65 4.90 7.49 -4.02
C ALA A 65 6.17 6.63 -3.99
N LYS A 66 7.07 6.77 -4.98
CA LYS A 66 8.36 6.07 -5.00
C LYS A 66 9.23 6.44 -3.79
N ALA A 67 9.32 7.72 -3.48
CA ALA A 67 10.18 8.22 -2.40
C ALA A 67 9.79 7.68 -1.02
N GLU A 68 8.49 7.53 -0.77
CA GLU A 68 7.96 7.07 0.52
C GLU A 68 7.75 5.53 0.59
N CYS A 69 7.79 4.85 -0.56
CA CYS A 69 7.43 3.43 -0.70
C CYS A 69 8.19 2.52 0.25
N ALA A 70 9.52 2.63 0.31
CA ALA A 70 10.35 1.71 1.08
C ALA A 70 10.05 1.78 2.59
N ALA A 71 9.89 2.99 3.11
CA ALA A 71 9.63 3.21 4.53
C ALA A 71 8.18 2.87 4.93
N PHE A 72 7.21 3.15 4.04
CA PHE A 72 5.82 2.76 4.25
C PHE A 72 5.65 1.23 4.19
N MET A 73 6.34 0.56 3.26
CA MET A 73 6.33 -0.89 3.15
C MET A 73 6.78 -1.55 4.47
N SER A 74 7.99 -1.24 4.94
CA SER A 74 8.59 -1.95 6.07
C SER A 74 7.94 -1.65 7.41
N ARG A 75 7.30 -0.48 7.56
CA ARG A 75 6.71 -0.06 8.85
C ARG A 75 5.19 -0.15 8.92
N VAL A 76 4.51 -0.29 7.78
CA VAL A 76 3.05 -0.34 7.73
C VAL A 76 2.59 -1.62 7.06
N VAL A 77 2.93 -1.82 5.78
CA VAL A 77 2.43 -2.97 4.99
C VAL A 77 2.96 -4.30 5.53
N ALA A 78 4.20 -4.33 6.01
CA ALA A 78 4.79 -5.52 6.64
C ALA A 78 4.05 -5.97 7.91
N TYR A 79 3.14 -5.16 8.47
CA TYR A 79 2.41 -5.46 9.70
C TYR A 79 0.90 -5.56 9.52
N PHE A 80 0.39 -5.50 8.28
CA PHE A 80 -1.03 -5.75 8.04
C PHE A 80 -1.44 -7.16 8.47
N SER A 81 -2.62 -7.26 9.09
CA SER A 81 -3.26 -8.53 9.43
C SER A 81 -3.84 -9.21 8.17
N ASN A 82 -4.40 -10.42 8.31
CA ASN A 82 -5.01 -11.14 7.19
C ASN A 82 -6.12 -10.35 6.49
N GLU A 83 -6.88 -9.59 7.27
CA GLU A 83 -7.81 -8.58 6.80
C GLU A 83 -7.40 -7.23 7.40
N TRP A 84 -7.49 -6.17 6.60
CA TRP A 84 -7.11 -4.82 7.04
C TRP A 84 -7.92 -3.76 6.28
N GLU A 85 -8.05 -2.61 6.92
CA GLU A 85 -8.63 -1.39 6.36
C GLU A 85 -7.75 -0.20 6.75
N MET A 86 -7.56 0.74 5.82
CA MET A 86 -6.98 2.05 6.09
C MET A 86 -7.75 3.11 5.34
N THR A 87 -8.08 4.21 6.01
CA THR A 87 -8.54 5.42 5.32
C THR A 87 -7.37 6.27 4.85
N SER A 88 -7.62 7.23 3.95
CA SER A 88 -6.61 8.25 3.63
C SER A 88 -6.08 8.98 4.88
N ALA A 89 -6.92 9.19 5.90
CA ALA A 89 -6.47 9.81 7.15
C ALA A 89 -5.52 8.89 7.94
N ASP A 90 -5.78 7.58 7.96
CA ASP A 90 -4.88 6.61 8.60
C ASP A 90 -3.53 6.55 7.87
N ILE A 91 -3.53 6.64 6.54
CA ILE A 91 -2.31 6.69 5.73
C ILE A 91 -1.51 7.97 6.03
N ASP A 92 -2.16 9.12 6.14
CA ASP A 92 -1.49 10.39 6.51
C ASP A 92 -0.84 10.31 7.89
N VAL A 93 -1.52 9.72 8.87
CA VAL A 93 -0.98 9.48 10.22
C VAL A 93 0.20 8.52 10.17
N ALA A 94 0.08 7.42 9.43
CA ALA A 94 1.15 6.44 9.29
C ALA A 94 2.40 7.04 8.65
N LEU A 95 2.24 7.81 7.56
CA LEU A 95 3.35 8.52 6.90
C LEU A 95 4.04 9.51 7.83
N THR A 96 3.27 10.24 8.64
CA THR A 96 3.84 11.16 9.65
C THR A 96 4.71 10.42 10.64
N ASN A 97 4.25 9.28 11.16
CA ASN A 97 4.99 8.46 12.12
C ASN A 97 6.26 7.83 11.50
N VAL A 98 6.15 7.34 10.26
CA VAL A 98 7.26 6.77 9.50
C VAL A 98 8.39 7.79 9.30
N ARG A 99 8.04 9.02 8.90
CA ARG A 99 9.01 10.12 8.68
C ARG A 99 9.67 10.59 9.98
N ALA A 100 8.94 10.61 11.09
CA ALA A 100 9.48 11.02 12.39
C ALA A 100 10.53 10.06 12.97
N THR A 101 10.61 8.84 12.43
CA THR A 101 11.50 7.77 12.91
C THR A 101 12.63 7.45 11.91
N SER A 102 12.83 8.30 10.90
CA SER A 102 13.81 8.11 9.82
C SER A 102 14.96 9.09 9.87
#